data_AF-A0A5J4QSJ2-F1
#
_entry.id   AF-A0A5J4QSJ2-F1
#
_cell.length_a   1.000
_cell.length_b   1.000
_cell.length_c   1.000
_cell.angle_alpha   90.00
_cell.angle_beta   90.00
_cell.angle_gamma   90.00
#
_symmetry.space_group_name_H-M   'P 1'
#
loop_
_entity.id
_entity.type
_entity.pdbx_description
1 polymer ?
#
loop_
_entity_poly.entity_id
_entity_poly.type
_entity_poly.pdbx_seq_one_letter_code
_entity_poly.pdbx_strand_id
1 'polypeptide(L)'
;MKKQYCNFFDLPNEQITNFKVGNGGLSLRKVESHLNAARQLHPVIQCYLSHPKRHPIYNEDVFWAVEVNKQGMGFYYPDCMEALQFSFDKYPKWCYKLNNYQLPFGCHSWYKRKMKNFGTR
;
A
#
# COMPACT_ATOMS: atom_id res chain seq x y z
N MET A 1 12.13 -12.20 -16.27
CA MET A 1 12.90 -13.09 -15.38
C MET A 1 12.33 -13.20 -13.97
N LYS A 2 12.43 -12.20 -13.07
CA LYS A 2 11.95 -12.35 -11.66
C LYS A 2 10.46 -12.69 -11.50
N LYS A 3 9.56 -12.01 -12.25
CA LYS A 3 8.11 -12.30 -12.25
C LYS A 3 7.78 -13.73 -12.71
N GLN A 4 8.42 -14.20 -13.77
CA GLN A 4 8.23 -15.56 -14.30
C GLN A 4 8.76 -16.62 -13.33
N TYR A 5 9.90 -16.36 -12.69
CA TYR A 5 10.46 -17.21 -11.64
C TYR A 5 9.53 -17.30 -10.42
N CYS A 6 9.05 -16.17 -9.91
CA CYS A 6 8.14 -16.16 -8.76
C CYS A 6 6.83 -16.89 -9.06
N ASN A 7 6.26 -16.71 -10.24
CA ASN A 7 5.06 -17.43 -10.66
C ASN A 7 5.29 -18.95 -10.80
N PHE A 8 6.48 -19.37 -11.21
CA PHE A 8 6.82 -20.78 -11.37
C PHE A 8 7.04 -21.50 -10.04
N PHE A 9 7.52 -20.78 -9.02
CA PHE A 9 7.81 -21.33 -7.69
C PHE A 9 6.78 -20.96 -6.61
N ASP A 10 5.62 -20.39 -7.00
CA ASP A 10 4.60 -19.84 -6.08
C ASP A 10 5.21 -18.92 -4.99
N LEU A 11 6.23 -18.16 -5.36
CA LEU A 11 6.89 -17.22 -4.48
C LEU A 11 6.21 -15.84 -4.56
N PRO A 12 6.14 -15.11 -3.44
CA PRO A 12 5.56 -13.78 -3.42
C PRO A 12 6.38 -12.83 -4.30
N ASN A 13 5.73 -12.24 -5.31
CA ASN A 13 6.36 -11.29 -6.22
C ASN A 13 6.12 -9.85 -5.78
N GLU A 14 7.06 -9.23 -5.09
CA GLU A 14 6.95 -7.84 -4.64
C GLU A 14 6.78 -6.82 -5.77
N GLN A 15 7.12 -7.16 -7.03
CA GLN A 15 6.95 -6.24 -8.16
C GLN A 15 5.48 -5.91 -8.45
N ILE A 16 4.52 -6.66 -7.90
CA ILE A 16 3.09 -6.38 -8.06
C ILE A 16 2.69 -5.03 -7.45
N THR A 17 3.47 -4.51 -6.50
CA THR A 17 3.19 -3.23 -5.82
C THR A 17 3.86 -2.03 -6.49
N ASN A 18 4.63 -2.24 -7.56
CA ASN A 18 5.34 -1.14 -8.22
C ASN A 18 4.37 -0.08 -8.74
N PHE A 19 4.59 1.17 -8.30
CA PHE A 19 3.75 2.33 -8.62
C PHE A 19 2.27 2.19 -8.24
N LYS A 20 1.93 1.23 -7.37
CA LYS A 20 0.58 1.09 -6.81
C LYS A 20 0.50 1.81 -5.48
N VAL A 21 -0.67 2.37 -5.21
CA VAL A 21 -0.96 3.14 -4.00
C VAL A 21 -1.98 2.38 -3.18
N GLY A 22 -1.55 1.79 -2.05
CA GLY A 22 -2.43 1.06 -1.12
C GLY A 22 -2.94 1.90 0.05
N ASN A 23 -2.39 3.10 0.23
CA ASN A 23 -2.71 4.05 1.30
C ASN A 23 -2.58 3.46 2.74
N GLY A 24 -1.68 2.51 2.97
CA GLY A 24 -1.13 2.09 4.28
C GLY A 24 -2.01 2.32 5.52
N GLY A 25 -1.42 2.90 6.57
CA GLY A 25 -2.12 3.21 7.82
C GLY A 25 -2.88 4.54 7.85
N LEU A 26 -2.98 5.26 6.73
CA LEU A 26 -3.67 6.54 6.62
C LEU A 26 -4.25 6.67 5.21
N SER A 27 -5.58 6.69 5.09
CA SER A 27 -6.28 6.73 3.81
C SER A 27 -7.66 7.38 3.93
N LEU A 28 -8.12 8.01 2.86
CA LEU A 28 -9.52 8.39 2.70
C LEU A 28 -10.21 7.33 1.85
N ARG A 29 -11.27 6.72 2.38
CA ARG A 29 -11.97 5.61 1.73
C ARG A 29 -13.45 5.90 1.64
N LYS A 30 -14.03 5.64 0.46
CA LYS A 30 -15.49 5.53 0.31
C LYS A 30 -15.94 4.25 1.01
N VAL A 31 -16.55 4.38 2.18
CA VAL A 31 -16.85 3.26 3.08
C VAL A 31 -17.69 2.19 2.38
N GLU A 32 -18.75 2.61 1.69
CA GLU A 32 -19.66 1.69 1.01
C GLU A 32 -18.96 0.82 -0.05
N SER A 33 -18.12 1.42 -0.90
CA SER A 33 -17.42 0.66 -1.96
C SER A 33 -16.42 -0.34 -1.37
N HIS A 34 -15.73 0.03 -0.28
CA HIS A 34 -14.78 -0.85 0.40
C HIS A 34 -15.49 -2.00 1.12
N LEU A 35 -16.63 -1.74 1.75
CA LEU A 35 -17.45 -2.79 2.37
C LEU A 35 -17.96 -3.79 1.31
N ASN A 36 -18.44 -3.29 0.18
CA ASN A 36 -18.90 -4.15 -0.92
C ASN A 36 -17.76 -4.99 -1.49
N ALA A 37 -16.58 -4.40 -1.72
CA ALA A 37 -15.40 -5.13 -2.16
C ALA A 37 -14.97 -6.19 -1.14
N ALA A 38 -14.96 -5.86 0.16
CA ALA A 38 -14.58 -6.82 1.20
C ALA A 38 -15.54 -8.03 1.27
N ARG A 39 -16.85 -7.80 1.07
CA ARG A 39 -17.85 -8.89 1.01
C ARG A 39 -17.64 -9.78 -0.21
N GLN A 40 -17.49 -9.17 -1.39
CA GLN A 40 -17.34 -9.92 -2.65
C GLN A 40 -16.02 -10.68 -2.73
N LEU A 41 -14.94 -10.09 -2.19
CA LEU A 41 -13.60 -10.65 -2.23
C LEU A 41 -13.23 -11.39 -0.93
N HIS A 42 -14.22 -11.77 -0.11
CA HIS A 42 -14.01 -12.51 1.12
C HIS A 42 -13.11 -13.76 0.95
N PRO A 43 -13.26 -14.59 -0.11
CA PRO A 43 -12.35 -15.72 -0.32
C PRO A 43 -10.87 -15.30 -0.51
N VAL A 44 -10.63 -14.19 -1.20
CA VAL A 44 -9.27 -13.65 -1.41
C VAL A 44 -8.70 -13.12 -0.11
N ILE A 45 -9.51 -12.45 0.70
CA ILE A 45 -9.14 -11.98 2.04
C ILE A 45 -8.74 -13.17 2.93
N GLN A 46 -9.51 -14.27 2.91
CA GLN A 46 -9.17 -15.47 3.67
C GLN A 46 -7.84 -16.08 3.24
N CYS A 47 -7.55 -16.10 1.94
CA CYS A 47 -6.23 -16.48 1.42
C CYS A 47 -5.12 -15.56 1.97
N TYR A 48 -5.29 -14.24 1.94
CA TYR A 48 -4.31 -13.31 2.51
C TYR A 48 -4.08 -13.57 4.02
N LEU A 49 -5.14 -13.85 4.77
CA LEU A 49 -5.08 -14.12 6.21
C LEU A 49 -4.49 -15.48 6.56
N SER A 50 -4.62 -16.49 5.70
CA SER A 50 -4.15 -17.85 5.97
C SER A 50 -2.63 -18.03 5.83
N HIS A 51 -1.88 -17.02 5.40
CA HIS A 51 -0.43 -17.13 5.20
C HIS A 51 0.35 -17.04 6.52
N PRO A 52 0.98 -18.14 6.98
CA PRO A 52 1.54 -18.26 8.34
C PRO A 52 2.80 -17.41 8.56
N LYS A 53 3.51 -17.08 7.48
CA LYS A 53 4.57 -16.07 7.48
C LYS A 53 3.98 -14.84 6.81
N ARG A 54 3.51 -13.86 7.61
CA ARG A 54 2.93 -12.58 7.17
C ARG A 54 3.96 -11.76 6.37
N HIS A 55 4.28 -12.24 5.18
CA HIS A 55 5.14 -11.57 4.22
C HIS A 55 4.46 -10.24 3.86
N PRO A 56 5.21 -9.14 3.69
CA PRO A 56 4.62 -7.82 3.44
C PRO A 56 3.65 -7.75 2.25
N ILE A 57 3.74 -8.69 1.32
CA ILE A 57 2.82 -8.82 0.17
C ILE A 57 1.38 -9.17 0.58
N TYR A 58 1.19 -9.78 1.75
CA TYR A 58 -0.11 -10.16 2.29
C TYR A 58 -0.67 -9.10 3.24
N ASN A 59 -0.04 -7.92 3.31
CA ASN A 59 -0.57 -6.81 4.07
C ASN A 59 -1.86 -6.29 3.43
N GLU A 60 -2.72 -5.71 4.26
CA GLU A 60 -4.01 -5.16 3.87
C GLU A 60 -3.87 -4.06 2.81
N ASP A 61 -2.86 -3.20 2.89
CA ASP A 61 -2.60 -2.15 1.90
C ASP A 61 -2.26 -2.71 0.51
N VAL A 62 -1.55 -3.85 0.44
CA VAL A 62 -1.28 -4.55 -0.83
C VAL A 62 -2.56 -5.16 -1.40
N PHE A 63 -3.42 -5.73 -0.56
CA PHE A 63 -4.72 -6.24 -1.00
C PHE A 63 -5.54 -5.15 -1.70
N TRP A 64 -5.67 -3.97 -1.08
CA TRP A 64 -6.41 -2.86 -1.70
C TRP A 64 -5.71 -2.35 -2.96
N ALA A 65 -4.38 -2.21 -2.94
CA ALA A 65 -3.63 -1.70 -4.09
C ALA A 65 -3.70 -2.58 -5.35
N VAL A 66 -3.88 -3.90 -5.16
CA VAL A 66 -3.72 -4.91 -6.23
C VAL A 66 -4.98 -5.72 -6.47
N GLU A 67 -5.46 -6.46 -5.47
CA GLU A 67 -6.48 -7.49 -5.70
C GLU A 67 -7.83 -6.89 -6.09
N VAL A 68 -8.22 -5.78 -5.48
CA VAL A 68 -9.52 -5.15 -5.73
C VAL A 68 -9.72 -4.82 -7.21
N ASN A 69 -8.72 -4.21 -7.86
CA ASN A 69 -8.79 -3.90 -9.29
C ASN A 69 -8.47 -5.09 -10.18
N LYS A 70 -7.64 -6.03 -9.73
CA LYS A 70 -7.42 -7.30 -10.46
C LYS A 70 -8.72 -8.09 -10.60
N GLN A 71 -9.63 -7.96 -9.63
CA GLN A 71 -10.97 -8.59 -9.65
C GLN A 71 -12.05 -7.69 -10.30
N GLY A 72 -11.65 -6.57 -10.93
CA GLY A 72 -12.56 -5.75 -11.73
C GLY A 72 -13.44 -4.77 -10.94
N MET A 73 -13.15 -4.49 -9.67
CA MET A 73 -13.98 -3.60 -8.83
C MET A 73 -13.90 -2.11 -9.19
N GLY A 74 -12.97 -1.70 -10.07
CA GLY A 74 -12.94 -0.36 -10.65
C GLY A 74 -12.59 0.78 -9.68
N PHE A 75 -11.75 0.53 -8.68
CA PHE A 75 -11.30 1.56 -7.76
C PHE A 75 -10.34 2.52 -8.46
N TYR A 76 -10.56 3.81 -8.25
CA TYR A 76 -9.66 4.85 -8.70
C TYR A 76 -8.61 5.12 -7.63
N TYR A 77 -7.33 5.05 -8.01
CA TYR A 77 -6.21 5.38 -7.15
C TYR A 77 -5.42 6.53 -7.80
N PRO A 78 -4.91 7.48 -6.99
CA PRO A 78 -4.00 8.50 -7.49
C PRO A 78 -2.68 7.86 -7.93
N ASP A 79 -1.90 8.57 -8.75
CA ASP A 79 -0.53 8.15 -9.04
C ASP A 79 0.39 8.35 -7.81
N CYS A 80 1.61 7.81 -7.87
CA CYS A 80 2.51 7.85 -6.74
C CYS A 80 2.97 9.27 -6.36
N MET A 81 3.04 10.21 -7.31
CA MET A 81 3.44 11.60 -7.04
C MET A 81 2.31 12.39 -6.40
N GLU A 82 1.07 12.16 -6.82
CA GLU A 82 -0.10 12.72 -6.12
C GLU A 82 -0.23 12.11 -4.71
N ALA A 83 -0.06 10.80 -4.57
CA ALA A 83 -0.12 10.13 -3.26
C ALA A 83 0.95 10.61 -2.27
N LEU A 84 2.13 11.05 -2.75
CA LEU A 84 3.17 11.64 -1.92
C LEU A 84 2.69 12.93 -1.24
N GLN A 85 1.84 13.73 -1.89
CA GLN A 85 1.29 14.94 -1.27
C GLN A 85 0.34 14.60 -0.10
N PHE A 86 -0.26 13.40 -0.12
CA PHE A 86 -1.17 12.95 0.91
C PHE A 86 -0.45 12.36 2.12
N SER A 87 0.42 11.37 1.94
CA SER A 87 1.12 10.79 3.08
C SER A 87 2.49 10.19 2.80
N PHE A 88 3.39 10.26 3.78
CA PHE A 88 4.66 9.56 3.76
C PHE A 88 4.61 8.29 4.62
N ASP A 89 5.24 7.22 4.16
CA ASP A 89 5.42 5.99 4.93
C ASP A 89 6.89 5.64 5.07
N LYS A 90 7.43 4.88 4.11
CA LYS A 90 8.85 4.49 4.09
C LYS A 90 9.70 5.64 3.55
N TYR A 91 10.83 5.90 4.21
CA TYR A 91 11.84 6.86 3.76
C TYR A 91 11.33 8.31 3.61
N PRO A 92 10.81 8.94 4.69
CA PRO A 92 10.16 10.26 4.63
C PRO A 92 11.07 11.37 4.10
N LYS A 93 12.40 11.27 4.31
CA LYS A 93 13.37 12.22 3.75
C LYS A 93 13.42 12.18 2.22
N TRP A 94 13.34 10.98 1.64
CA TRP A 94 13.30 10.81 0.18
C TRP A 94 11.96 11.27 -0.37
N CYS A 95 10.85 10.88 0.28
CA CYS A 95 9.52 11.37 -0.06
C CYS A 95 9.43 12.89 -0.02
N TYR A 96 10.00 13.54 1.00
CA TYR A 96 10.05 14.99 1.12
C TYR A 96 10.79 15.65 -0.04
N LYS A 97 11.96 15.13 -0.41
CA LYS A 97 12.71 15.62 -1.58
C LYS A 97 11.91 15.45 -2.87
N LEU A 98 11.26 14.30 -3.06
CA LEU A 98 10.42 14.02 -4.24
C LEU A 98 9.15 14.88 -4.26
N ASN A 99 8.62 15.24 -3.10
CA ASN A 99 7.49 16.13 -2.93
C ASN A 99 7.90 17.61 -2.92
N ASN A 100 8.97 17.97 -3.62
CA ASN A 100 9.48 19.35 -3.73
C ASN A 100 9.72 20.05 -2.38
N TYR A 101 10.20 19.30 -1.39
CA TYR A 101 10.41 19.77 -0.02
C TYR A 101 9.12 20.34 0.60
N GLN A 102 7.95 19.80 0.23
CA GLN A 102 6.67 20.09 0.87
C GLN A 102 6.29 18.94 1.81
N LEU A 103 5.76 19.30 2.98
CA LEU A 103 5.23 18.31 3.91
C LEU A 103 3.93 17.70 3.36
N PRO A 104 3.70 16.40 3.57
CA PRO A 104 2.46 15.75 3.18
C PRO A 104 1.36 16.08 4.20
N PHE A 105 0.12 15.73 3.88
CA PHE A 105 -0.99 15.81 4.84
C PHE A 105 -0.77 14.92 6.08
N GLY A 106 -0.11 13.77 5.95
CA GLY A 106 0.20 12.90 7.09
C GLY A 106 1.46 12.05 6.96
N CYS A 107 1.92 11.48 8.07
CA CYS A 107 3.12 10.64 8.10
C CYS A 107 2.90 9.39 8.97
N HIS A 108 3.17 8.21 8.41
CA HIS A 108 3.05 6.95 9.13
C HIS A 108 4.15 6.80 10.17
N SER A 109 3.78 6.32 11.36
CA SER A 109 4.74 5.99 12.43
C SER A 109 5.66 7.15 12.84
N TRP A 110 5.22 8.41 12.72
CA TRP A 110 6.04 9.60 12.99
C TRP A 110 6.71 9.60 14.39
N TYR A 111 6.04 8.99 15.38
CA TYR A 111 6.51 8.88 16.75
C TYR A 111 7.66 7.88 16.96
N LYS A 112 7.90 6.96 16.00
CA LYS A 112 8.95 5.94 16.13
C LYS A 112 10.32 6.61 16.13
N ARG A 113 11.26 6.09 16.94
CA ARG A 113 12.63 6.64 17.09
C ARG A 113 13.32 6.91 15.75
N LYS A 114 13.16 6.01 14.77
CA LYS A 114 13.73 6.15 13.42
C LYS A 114 13.17 7.33 12.60
N MET A 115 11.96 7.79 12.94
CA MET A 115 11.22 8.87 12.26
C MET A 115 11.31 10.21 13.02
N LYS A 116 11.66 10.21 14.31
CA LYS A 116 11.69 11.42 15.16
C LYS A 116 12.43 12.60 14.52
N ASN A 117 13.60 12.36 13.93
CA ASN A 117 14.42 13.41 13.31
C ASN A 117 13.79 14.08 12.08
N PHE A 118 12.71 13.51 11.53
CA PHE A 118 11.96 14.10 10.43
C PHE A 118 10.82 15.01 10.93
N GLY A 119 10.10 14.61 11.97
CA GLY A 119 8.90 15.32 12.46
C GLY A 119 9.15 16.40 13.52
N THR A 120 10.39 16.60 13.96
CA THR A 120 10.76 17.61 14.98
C THR A 120 11.61 18.74 14.42
N ARG A 121 11.54 19.00 13.11
CA ARG A 121 12.17 20.15 12.46
C ARG A 121 11.13 21.21 12.17
#